data_AF-A0A4R9P8A2-F1
#
_entry.id   AF-A0A4R9P8A2-F1
#
_cell.length_a   1.000
_cell.length_b   1.000
_cell.length_c   1.000
_cell.angle_alpha   90.00
_cell.angle_beta   90.00
_cell.angle_gamma   90.00
#
_symmetry.space_group_name_H-M   'P 1'
#
loop_
_entity.id
_entity.type
_entity.pdbx_description
1 polymer ?
#
loop_
_entity_poly.entity_id
_entity_poly.type
_entity_poly.pdbx_seq_one_letter_code
_entity_poly.pdbx_strand_id
1 'polypeptide(L)' 'ASITAGLYDIAVGLGGSISAEHGIGRSRVREFWAGLSPTHRGLVMALKNALDPKSLMNPGCLLPVTETFP' A
#
# COMPACT_ATOMS: atom_id res chain seq x y z
N ALA A 1 2.32 -0.78 17.66
CA ALA A 1 1.14 -0.79 16.78
C ALA A 1 0.33 0.51 16.87
N SER A 2 -0.03 1.01 18.06
CA SER A 2 -0.81 2.26 18.18
C SER A 2 -0.01 3.54 17.91
N ILE A 3 1.24 3.64 18.40
CA ILE A 3 2.07 4.85 18.24
C ILE A 3 2.31 5.17 16.76
N THR A 4 2.74 4.18 15.97
CA THR A 4 3.06 4.37 14.55
C THR A 4 1.82 4.78 13.74
N ALA A 5 0.66 4.18 14.00
CA ALA A 5 -0.58 4.56 13.35
C ALA A 5 -0.95 6.03 13.64
N GLY A 6 -0.87 6.45 14.91
CA GLY A 6 -1.14 7.84 15.28
C GLY A 6 -0.16 8.84 14.64
N LEU A 7 1.13 8.47 14.49
CA LEU A 7 2.09 9.30 13.76
C LEU A 7 1.73 9.45 12.28
N TYR A 8 1.24 8.39 11.64
CA TYR A 8 0.78 8.45 10.25
C TYR A 8 -0.48 9.29 10.11
N ASP A 9 -1.44 9.17 11.03
CA ASP A 9 -2.65 9.99 11.03
C ASP A 9 -2.31 11.48 11.12
N ILE A 10 -1.36 11.85 11.98
CA ILE A 10 -0.85 13.22 12.09
C ILE A 10 -0.19 13.66 10.78
N ALA A 11 0.72 12.85 10.23
CA ALA A 11 1.43 13.18 8.99
C ALA A 11 0.46 13.41 7.83
N VAL A 12 -0.51 12.51 7.64
CA VAL A 12 -1.54 12.62 6.60
C VAL A 12 -2.47 13.81 6.85
N GLY A 13 -2.86 14.05 8.11
CA GLY A 13 -3.71 15.19 8.49
C GLY A 13 -3.05 16.55 8.20
N LEU A 14 -1.72 16.61 8.18
CA LEU A 14 -0.94 17.77 7.76
C LEU A 14 -0.66 17.83 6.24
N GLY A 15 -1.23 16.91 5.45
CA GLY A 15 -0.98 16.81 4.01
C GLY A 15 0.35 16.16 3.63
N GLY A 16 1.01 15.50 4.58
CA GLY A 16 2.27 14.78 4.38
C GLY A 16 2.09 13.34 3.88
N SER A 17 3.22 12.65 3.73
CA SER A 17 3.28 11.24 3.30
C SER A 17 3.75 10.32 4.43
N ILE A 18 3.20 9.09 4.50
CA ILE A 18 3.67 8.04 5.43
C ILE A 18 5.05 7.48 5.05
N SER A 19 5.55 7.84 3.87
CA SER A 19 6.89 7.52 3.40
C SER A 19 7.40 8.60 2.45
N ALA A 20 8.45 9.32 2.85
CA ALA A 20 9.13 10.27 1.98
C ALA A 20 10.02 9.59 0.92
N GLU A 21 10.87 8.66 1.36
CA GLU A 21 11.93 8.07 0.49
C GLU A 21 12.05 6.53 0.60
N HIS A 22 11.81 5.97 1.80
CA HIS A 22 12.08 4.57 2.10
C HIS A 22 11.13 3.57 1.40
N GLY A 23 10.02 4.07 0.86
CA GLY A 23 8.96 3.27 0.27
C GLY A 23 8.05 2.58 1.31
N ILE A 24 7.13 1.78 0.78
CA ILE A 24 6.10 1.10 1.59
C ILE A 24 6.58 -0.29 2.06
N GLY A 25 7.21 -1.05 1.16
CA GLY A 25 7.68 -2.39 1.46
C GLY A 25 6.56 -3.31 1.96
N ARG A 26 6.91 -4.23 2.86
CA ARG A 26 5.94 -5.05 3.62
C ARG A 26 5.50 -4.37 4.92
N SER A 27 6.36 -3.52 5.48
CA SER A 27 6.22 -2.98 6.82
C SER A 27 5.12 -1.92 6.95
N ARG A 28 4.77 -1.24 5.84
CA ARG A 28 3.75 -0.17 5.82
C ARG A 28 2.60 -0.49 4.87
N VAL A 29 2.50 -1.74 4.40
CA VAL A 29 1.49 -2.13 3.39
C VAL A 29 0.09 -1.89 3.91
N ARG A 30 -0.18 -2.23 5.17
CA ARG A 30 -1.52 -2.08 5.76
C ARG A 30 -1.96 -0.61 5.76
N GLU A 31 -1.08 0.28 6.22
CA GLU A 31 -1.37 1.71 6.36
C GLU A 31 -1.47 2.38 5.00
N PHE A 32 -0.58 2.04 4.07
CA PHE A 32 -0.66 2.48 2.68
C PHE A 32 -2.00 2.11 2.05
N TRP A 33 -2.40 0.83 2.16
CA TRP A 33 -3.66 0.36 1.58
C TRP A 33 -4.86 1.02 2.21
N ALA A 34 -4.90 1.15 3.54
CA ALA A 34 -5.97 1.84 4.25
C ALA A 34 -6.17 3.27 3.75
N GLY A 35 -5.09 3.98 3.40
CA GLY A 35 -5.13 5.35 2.89
C GLY A 35 -5.47 5.50 1.39
N LEU A 36 -5.42 4.43 0.59
CA LEU A 36 -5.74 4.52 -0.83
C LEU A 36 -7.25 4.57 -1.10
N SER A 37 -7.65 5.43 -2.04
CA SER A 37 -8.99 5.41 -2.62
C SER A 37 -9.24 4.10 -3.38
N PRO A 38 -10.51 3.68 -3.55
CA PRO A 38 -10.84 2.49 -4.33
C PRO A 38 -10.26 2.53 -5.75
N THR A 39 -10.28 3.69 -6.41
CA THR A 39 -9.72 3.87 -7.76
C THR A 39 -8.21 3.66 -7.79
N HIS A 40 -7.46 4.19 -6.81
CA HIS A 40 -6.02 3.97 -6.74
C HIS A 40 -5.67 2.49 -6.50
N ARG A 41 -6.42 1.81 -5.63
CA ARG A 41 -6.25 0.37 -5.40
C ARG A 41 -6.48 -0.42 -6.69
N GLY A 42 -7.57 -0.13 -7.40
CA GLY A 42 -7.88 -0.75 -8.69
C GLY A 42 -6.78 -0.54 -9.72
N LEU A 43 -6.26 0.68 -9.85
CA LEU A 43 -5.17 0.98 -10.77
C LEU A 43 -3.89 0.20 -10.45
N VAL A 44 -3.46 0.19 -9.19
CA VAL A 44 -2.24 -0.51 -8.76
C VAL A 44 -2.38 -2.02 -8.98
N MET A 45 -3.55 -2.60 -8.71
CA MET A 45 -3.83 -4.02 -8.96
C MET A 45 -3.87 -4.35 -10.45
N ALA A 46 -4.47 -3.50 -11.28
CA ALA A 46 -4.50 -3.69 -12.73
C ALA A 46 -3.06 -3.70 -13.31
N LEU A 47 -2.22 -2.77 -12.87
CA LEU A 47 -0.79 -2.73 -13.23
C LEU A 47 -0.05 -3.99 -12.78
N LYS A 48 -0.26 -4.44 -11.53
CA LYS A 48 0.35 -5.69 -11.04
C LYS A 48 -0.07 -6.87 -11.89
N ASN A 49 -1.36 -7.02 -12.16
CA ASN A 49 -1.88 -8.16 -12.91
C ASN A 49 -1.40 -8.16 -14.37
N ALA A 50 -1.25 -6.99 -14.98
CA ALA A 50 -0.72 -6.87 -16.35
C ALA A 50 0.74 -7.33 -16.46
N LEU A 51 1.56 -7.09 -15.42
CA LEU A 51 3.01 -7.39 -15.43
C LEU A 51 3.35 -8.74 -14.79
N ASP A 52 2.63 -9.14 -13.75
CA ASP A 52 2.88 -10.34 -12.97
C ASP A 52 1.56 -11.01 -12.54
N PRO A 53 0.80 -11.58 -13.50
CA PRO A 53 -0.50 -12.21 -13.26
C PRO A 53 -0.41 -13.44 -12.34
N LYS A 54 0.78 -14.03 -12.20
CA LYS A 54 1.04 -15.18 -11.31
C LYS A 54 1.50 -14.74 -9.91
N SER A 55 1.63 -13.43 -9.66
CA SER A 55 2.06 -12.87 -8.38
C SER A 55 3.38 -13.45 -7.85
N LEU A 56 4.37 -13.67 -8.72
CA LEU A 56 5.67 -14.22 -8.35
C LEU A 56 6.66 -13.14 -7.87
N MET A 57 6.54 -11.92 -8.38
CA MET A 57 7.43 -10.81 -8.08
C MET A 57 7.08 -10.17 -6.73
N ASN A 58 7.86 -10.54 -5.72
CA ASN A 58 7.88 -9.94 -4.38
C ASN A 58 6.52 -9.95 -3.64
N PRO A 59 5.95 -11.13 -3.35
CA PRO A 59 4.64 -11.25 -2.68
C PRO A 59 4.59 -10.52 -1.33
N GLY A 60 3.46 -9.88 -1.04
CA GLY A 60 3.21 -9.15 0.20
C GLY A 60 3.93 -7.81 0.33
N CYS A 61 4.74 -7.42 -0.64
CA CYS A 61 5.40 -6.11 -0.69
C CYS A 61 4.58 -5.15 -1.55
N LEU A 62 4.31 -3.95 -1.04
CA LEU A 62 3.42 -2.95 -1.63
C LEU A 62 1.96 -3.39 -1.75
N LEU A 63 1.67 -4.67 -2.02
CA LEU A 63 0.33 -5.25 -2.16
C LEU A 63 0.07 -6.27 -1.05
N PRO A 64 -1.16 -6.41 -0.54
CA PRO A 64 -1.52 -7.44 0.43
C PRO A 64 -1.46 -8.81 -0.24
N VAL A 65 -1.12 -9.85 0.52
CA VAL A 65 -1.02 -11.23 -0.01
C VAL A 65 -2.38 -11.76 -0.50
N THR A 66 -3.48 -11.23 0.04
CA THR A 66 -4.84 -11.72 -0.17
C THR A 66 -5.70 -10.86 -1.10
N GLU A 67 -5.16 -9.75 -1.65
CA GLU A 67 -5.95 -8.97 -2.60
C GLU A 67 -5.85 -9.59 -4.01
N THR A 68 -7.00 -10.03 -4.50
CA THR A 68 -7.19 -10.47 -5.88
C THR A 68 -7.98 -9.39 -6.62
N PHE A 69 -7.50 -9.00 -7.79
CA PHE A 69 -8.28 -8.15 -8.70
C PHE A 69 -9.54 -8.94 -9.14
N PRO A 70 -10.74 -8.32 -9.19
CA PRO A 70 -11.91 -8.96 -9.78
C PRO A 70 -11.73 -9.21 -11.28
#